data_AF-A0A2C5X980-F1
#
_entry.id   AF-A0A2C5X980-F1
#
_cell.length_a   1.000
_cell.length_b   1.000
_cell.length_c   1.000
_cell.angle_alpha   90.00
_cell.angle_beta   90.00
_cell.angle_gamma   90.00
#
_symmetry.space_group_name_H-M   'P 1'
#
loop_
_entity.id
_entity.type
_entity.pdbx_description
1 polymer ?
#
loop_
_entity_poly.entity_id
_entity_poly.type
_entity_poly.pdbx_seq_one_letter_code
_entity_poly.pdbx_strand_id
1 'polypeptide(L)'
;MSDAKRRKGSDALKAPEPQLDGSKQSTGPSTSAELEQEEHEFVRLARKHWLHKKRGSKVKVKNDVLKQHLWDVLEQQGFQHKSLLLLESLQTLESYLWPGYTQESSNFHVILIALIINVKRREHLETWTLFEDKPDNFSDLFRRILSLLLDPTLSAIIRTQLVCFLIYAFQSLDCVIVRKECAPLVSIGIWQNLSSEAQRERLLDQTPQLRKIWRASLKRFDAADDATKARLRFERSWLYTLLLDFMSMFYRADINADQTLYCERMIEFVSDLESQLPTRRYVNTLLQDLNLLPVIRLSPVYHEMSNSLLRDLHALLAHYTFFAINDQTALSNYGAISKREELESLLEPLTDDELTQLTSLLDIRVSYPDSVSLPVDRRFVVEFLVSKYEYHETFQYKAQNTALLPTEKTLFNREFQRADVYDGSRPLALPKLNLQYLSAGDFLWRAFVLSRCELFYGIRKDIEAALRRLRLVSGPSEEPSFTGFSKMIVPISKPAIVEVVPPQVGQDFPFLVKAEVSVDLQRLPGNSRREWSALRPDDVVFLLSVGPSSPKSISNGQDAQIELEDLDIVYIWPDESTAQEKSQRK
;
A
#
# COMPACT_ATOMS: atom_id res chain seq x y z
N MET A 1 4.39 -53.86 -41.19
CA MET A 1 5.06 -54.78 -40.24
C MET A 1 5.65 -53.92 -39.14
N SER A 2 5.39 -54.13 -37.85
CA SER A 2 4.49 -55.10 -37.20
C SER A 2 4.19 -54.62 -35.77
N ASP A 3 3.00 -54.92 -35.25
CA ASP A 3 2.52 -54.57 -33.90
C ASP A 3 3.39 -55.11 -32.75
N ALA A 4 3.32 -54.45 -31.57
CA ALA A 4 2.97 -55.12 -30.31
C ALA A 4 2.72 -54.19 -29.09
N LYS A 5 1.44 -54.12 -28.68
CA LYS A 5 0.92 -54.27 -27.29
C LYS A 5 1.59 -53.56 -26.09
N ARG A 6 0.84 -52.60 -25.52
CA ARG A 6 0.78 -52.30 -24.07
C ARG A 6 0.60 -53.56 -23.18
N ARG A 7 1.29 -53.62 -22.03
CA ARG A 7 0.82 -54.26 -20.77
C ARG A 7 1.28 -53.46 -19.53
N LYS A 8 0.67 -53.76 -18.38
CA LYS A 8 0.69 -52.99 -17.10
C LYS A 8 1.54 -53.65 -16.00
N GLY A 9 1.95 -52.85 -15.01
CA GLY A 9 2.50 -53.27 -13.71
C GLY A 9 3.99 -53.61 -13.76
N SER A 10 4.81 -53.41 -12.72
CA SER A 10 4.62 -52.79 -11.39
C SER A 10 6.02 -52.39 -10.84
N ASP A 11 6.26 -51.79 -9.67
CA ASP A 11 5.47 -51.43 -8.47
C ASP A 11 6.01 -50.12 -7.83
N ALA A 12 5.31 -49.57 -6.83
CA ALA A 12 5.85 -48.57 -5.90
C ALA A 12 5.27 -48.76 -4.49
N LEU A 13 6.13 -48.70 -3.47
CA LEU A 13 5.84 -49.18 -2.11
C LEU A 13 4.72 -48.41 -1.38
N LYS A 14 3.75 -49.16 -0.83
CA LYS A 14 2.80 -48.65 0.17
C LYS A 14 3.35 -48.83 1.58
N ALA A 15 3.28 -47.79 2.41
CA ALA A 15 3.37 -47.91 3.86
C ALA A 15 2.04 -48.48 4.44
N PRO A 16 2.03 -49.07 5.66
CA PRO A 16 0.86 -49.78 6.18
C PRO A 16 -0.17 -48.84 6.84
N GLU A 17 -1.45 -49.13 6.61
CA GLU A 17 -2.56 -48.59 7.42
C GLU A 17 -2.68 -49.36 8.75
N PRO A 18 -2.83 -48.71 9.90
CA PRO A 18 -3.25 -49.35 11.14
C PRO A 18 -4.79 -49.44 11.21
N GLN A 19 -5.29 -50.59 11.67
CA GLN A 19 -6.71 -50.88 11.82
C GLN A 19 -7.34 -50.05 12.95
N LEU A 20 -8.55 -49.55 12.72
CA LEU A 20 -9.39 -48.91 13.75
C LEU A 20 -10.09 -49.98 14.60
N ASP A 21 -9.47 -50.33 15.73
CA ASP A 21 -10.13 -51.08 16.79
C ASP A 21 -10.71 -50.11 17.85
N GLY A 22 -11.92 -50.41 18.33
CA GLY A 22 -12.70 -49.45 19.10
C GLY A 22 -12.33 -49.38 20.58
N SER A 23 -11.94 -48.20 21.08
CA SER A 23 -11.89 -47.92 22.52
C SER A 23 -12.33 -46.49 22.85
N LYS A 24 -13.19 -46.35 23.88
CA LYS A 24 -13.65 -45.06 24.40
C LYS A 24 -12.53 -44.41 25.24
N GLN A 25 -12.09 -43.21 24.86
CA GLN A 25 -11.29 -42.32 25.71
C GLN A 25 -11.87 -40.90 25.54
N SER A 26 -12.67 -40.46 26.51
CA SER A 26 -12.24 -39.58 27.63
C SER A 26 -11.94 -38.15 27.17
N THR A 27 -12.93 -37.28 27.35
CA THR A 27 -12.85 -35.84 27.16
C THR A 27 -11.75 -35.24 28.03
N GLY A 28 -10.71 -34.68 27.41
CA GLY A 28 -9.85 -33.69 28.07
C GLY A 28 -10.62 -32.38 28.28
N PRO A 29 -10.19 -31.50 29.20
CA PRO A 29 -10.82 -30.20 29.39
C PRO A 29 -10.57 -29.33 28.17
N SER A 30 -11.64 -28.97 27.45
CA SER A 30 -11.61 -27.94 26.42
C SER A 30 -11.19 -26.61 27.03
N THR A 31 -10.38 -25.86 26.27
CA THR A 31 -9.79 -24.60 26.74
C THR A 31 -10.87 -23.53 26.88
N SER A 32 -10.78 -22.62 27.87
CA SER A 32 -11.82 -21.57 28.11
C SER A 32 -12.17 -20.80 26.82
N ALA A 33 -11.15 -20.46 26.03
CA ALA A 33 -11.30 -19.76 24.76
C ALA A 33 -12.06 -20.54 23.67
N GLU A 34 -12.05 -21.88 23.69
CA GLU A 34 -12.81 -22.71 22.75
C GLU A 34 -14.30 -22.76 23.16
N LEU A 35 -14.57 -22.87 24.46
CA LEU A 35 -15.93 -22.80 25.01
C LEU A 35 -16.56 -21.41 24.80
N GLU A 36 -15.80 -20.34 25.00
CA GLU A 36 -16.23 -18.95 24.71
C GLU A 36 -16.53 -18.74 23.21
N GLN A 37 -15.79 -19.38 22.31
CA GLN A 37 -16.08 -19.36 20.88
C GLN A 37 -17.35 -20.15 20.54
N GLU A 38 -17.56 -21.35 21.11
CA GLU A 38 -18.79 -22.12 20.90
C GLU A 38 -20.05 -21.39 21.40
N GLU A 39 -19.90 -20.58 22.44
CA GLU A 39 -20.97 -19.76 23.01
C GLU A 39 -21.17 -18.40 22.29
N HIS A 40 -20.34 -17.99 21.34
CA HIS A 40 -20.47 -16.68 20.70
C HIS A 40 -21.81 -16.54 19.93
N GLU A 41 -22.44 -15.34 19.95
CA GLU A 41 -23.77 -15.13 19.35
C GLU A 41 -23.81 -15.53 17.86
N PHE A 42 -22.79 -15.15 17.10
CA PHE A 42 -22.65 -15.53 15.69
C PHE A 42 -22.60 -17.06 15.46
N VAL A 43 -22.00 -17.84 16.36
CA VAL A 43 -21.99 -19.31 16.26
C VAL A 43 -23.38 -19.88 16.49
N ARG A 44 -24.11 -19.36 17.50
CA ARG A 44 -25.52 -19.71 17.74
C ARG A 44 -26.40 -19.36 16.52
N LEU A 45 -26.18 -18.19 15.93
CA LEU A 45 -26.88 -17.72 14.74
C LEU A 45 -26.58 -18.60 13.52
N ALA A 46 -25.30 -18.93 13.28
CA ALA A 46 -24.85 -19.75 12.17
C ALA A 46 -25.43 -21.18 12.24
N ARG A 47 -25.38 -21.81 13.43
CA ARG A 47 -26.01 -23.11 13.72
C ARG A 47 -27.52 -23.09 13.42
N LYS A 48 -28.21 -22.00 13.76
CA LYS A 48 -29.65 -21.80 13.52
C LYS A 48 -30.01 -21.53 12.06
N HIS A 49 -29.17 -20.84 11.30
CA HIS A 49 -29.55 -20.28 9.99
C HIS A 49 -28.87 -20.91 8.76
N TRP A 50 -27.64 -21.46 8.84
CA TRP A 50 -26.97 -22.03 7.67
C TRP A 50 -26.12 -23.29 7.89
N LEU A 51 -25.37 -23.43 9.00
CA LEU A 51 -24.41 -24.54 9.18
C LEU A 51 -25.01 -25.96 9.14
N HIS A 52 -26.29 -26.12 9.51
CA HIS A 52 -26.96 -27.43 9.54
C HIS A 52 -28.00 -27.63 8.42
N LYS A 53 -27.97 -26.79 7.37
CA LYS A 53 -28.90 -26.93 6.25
C LYS A 53 -28.50 -28.04 5.29
N LYS A 54 -29.47 -28.85 4.88
CA LYS A 54 -29.28 -29.83 3.80
C LYS A 54 -28.93 -29.11 2.49
N ARG A 55 -27.91 -29.63 1.79
CA ARG A 55 -27.48 -29.20 0.45
C ARG A 55 -28.70 -29.09 -0.48
N GLY A 56 -28.87 -27.93 -1.13
CA GLY A 56 -30.00 -27.66 -2.04
C GLY A 56 -31.24 -27.00 -1.41
N SER A 57 -31.27 -26.75 -0.09
CA SER A 57 -32.36 -25.96 0.51
C SER A 57 -32.24 -24.46 0.15
N LYS A 58 -33.35 -23.81 -0.26
CA LYS A 58 -33.34 -22.37 -0.57
C LYS A 58 -33.00 -21.56 0.68
N VAL A 59 -31.91 -20.80 0.62
CA VAL A 59 -31.52 -19.88 1.68
C VAL A 59 -32.40 -18.62 1.60
N LYS A 60 -33.24 -18.41 2.62
CA LYS A 60 -33.95 -17.14 2.83
C LYS A 60 -33.23 -16.36 3.91
N VAL A 61 -32.60 -15.26 3.51
CA VAL A 61 -32.08 -14.22 4.40
C VAL A 61 -33.25 -13.31 4.77
N LYS A 62 -33.33 -12.87 6.03
CA LYS A 62 -34.34 -11.90 6.47
C LYS A 62 -33.65 -10.64 6.99
N ASN A 63 -34.24 -9.47 6.72
CA ASN A 63 -33.62 -8.19 7.05
C ASN A 63 -33.60 -7.88 8.56
N ASP A 64 -34.60 -8.35 9.31
CA ASP A 64 -34.61 -8.34 10.78
C ASP A 64 -33.38 -9.06 11.36
N VAL A 65 -33.10 -10.27 10.86
CA VAL A 65 -31.96 -11.09 11.28
C VAL A 65 -30.62 -10.45 10.88
N LEU A 66 -30.50 -9.94 9.64
CA LEU A 66 -29.29 -9.24 9.21
C LEU A 66 -29.01 -8.00 10.05
N LYS A 67 -30.05 -7.21 10.35
CA LYS A 67 -29.86 -5.98 11.12
C LYS A 67 -29.53 -6.31 12.58
N GLN A 68 -30.44 -6.98 13.27
CA GLN A 68 -30.38 -7.14 14.73
C GLN A 68 -29.25 -8.06 15.21
N HIS A 69 -28.93 -9.12 14.45
CA HIS A 69 -27.99 -10.17 14.90
C HIS A 69 -26.66 -10.22 14.13
N LEU A 70 -26.47 -9.35 13.14
CA LEU A 70 -25.18 -9.17 12.46
C LEU A 70 -24.76 -7.70 12.48
N TRP A 71 -25.55 -6.81 11.87
CA TRP A 71 -25.18 -5.39 11.74
C TRP A 71 -25.04 -4.70 13.10
N ASP A 72 -26.11 -4.67 13.90
CA ASP A 72 -26.16 -3.90 15.15
C ASP A 72 -25.08 -4.41 16.14
N VAL A 73 -24.77 -5.72 16.11
CA VAL A 73 -23.69 -6.35 16.91
C VAL A 73 -22.30 -5.92 16.41
N LEU A 74 -22.06 -5.95 15.10
CA LEU A 74 -20.79 -5.51 14.50
C LEU A 74 -20.56 -4.01 14.69
N GLU A 75 -21.62 -3.21 14.57
CA GLU A 75 -21.59 -1.75 14.76
C GLU A 75 -21.25 -1.38 16.20
N GLN A 76 -21.86 -2.03 17.19
CA GLN A 76 -21.49 -1.90 18.61
C GLN A 76 -20.02 -2.30 18.89
N GLN A 77 -19.49 -3.25 18.12
CA GLN A 77 -18.09 -3.70 18.21
C GLN A 77 -17.14 -2.88 17.32
N GLY A 78 -17.59 -1.82 16.65
CA GLY A 78 -16.76 -0.99 15.76
C GLY A 78 -16.21 -1.75 14.54
N PHE A 79 -16.90 -2.78 14.06
CA PHE A 79 -16.52 -3.64 12.93
C PHE A 79 -15.13 -4.28 13.08
N GLN A 80 -14.74 -4.66 14.30
CA GLN A 80 -13.46 -5.32 14.60
C GLN A 80 -13.19 -6.56 13.74
N HIS A 81 -11.95 -6.71 13.26
CA HIS A 81 -11.53 -7.82 12.40
C HIS A 81 -11.84 -9.19 13.01
N LYS A 82 -11.58 -9.40 14.31
CA LYS A 82 -11.84 -10.68 15.01
C LYS A 82 -13.29 -11.15 14.84
N SER A 83 -14.25 -10.22 14.89
CA SER A 83 -15.68 -10.50 14.77
C SER A 83 -16.08 -10.82 13.33
N LEU A 84 -15.50 -10.12 12.35
CA LEU A 84 -15.70 -10.39 10.92
C LEU A 84 -15.02 -11.71 10.49
N LEU A 85 -13.84 -12.02 11.04
CA LEU A 85 -13.11 -13.27 10.85
C LEU A 85 -13.88 -14.48 11.40
N LEU A 86 -14.52 -14.33 12.56
CA LEU A 86 -15.43 -15.37 13.07
C LEU A 86 -16.64 -15.59 12.15
N LEU A 87 -17.19 -14.53 11.53
CA LEU A 87 -18.25 -14.70 10.54
C LEU A 87 -17.76 -15.36 9.25
N GLU A 88 -16.54 -15.05 8.81
CA GLU A 88 -15.91 -15.71 7.66
C GLU A 88 -15.73 -17.22 7.92
N SER A 89 -15.15 -17.61 9.07
CA SER A 89 -14.88 -19.03 9.39
C SER A 89 -16.16 -19.86 9.56
N LEU A 90 -17.29 -19.20 9.85
CA LEU A 90 -18.63 -19.80 9.85
C LEU A 90 -19.25 -19.90 8.44
N GLN A 91 -18.49 -19.64 7.36
CA GLN A 91 -18.92 -19.66 5.95
C GLN A 91 -20.12 -18.75 5.66
N THR A 92 -20.18 -17.59 6.33
CA THR A 92 -21.33 -16.69 6.27
C THR A 92 -21.59 -16.15 4.86
N LEU A 93 -20.56 -15.96 4.04
CA LEU A 93 -20.72 -15.50 2.66
C LEU A 93 -21.34 -16.61 1.77
N GLU A 94 -20.69 -17.76 1.72
CA GLU A 94 -20.99 -18.89 0.82
C GLU A 94 -22.26 -19.62 1.21
N SER A 95 -22.56 -19.73 2.50
CA SER A 95 -23.68 -20.51 3.02
C SER A 95 -24.92 -19.67 3.36
N TYR A 96 -24.78 -18.34 3.49
CA TYR A 96 -25.89 -17.47 3.91
C TYR A 96 -26.09 -16.23 3.04
N LEU A 97 -25.12 -15.30 3.01
CA LEU A 97 -25.30 -13.99 2.40
C LEU A 97 -25.46 -14.09 0.88
N TRP A 98 -24.56 -14.77 0.17
CA TRP A 98 -24.59 -14.84 -1.29
C TRP A 98 -25.69 -15.76 -1.85
N PRO A 99 -25.98 -16.96 -1.29
CA PRO A 99 -27.11 -17.77 -1.73
C PRO A 99 -28.45 -17.05 -1.63
N GLY A 100 -28.64 -16.24 -0.58
CA GLY A 100 -29.85 -15.46 -0.33
C GLY A 100 -29.85 -14.03 -0.87
N TYR A 101 -28.84 -13.61 -1.63
CA TYR A 101 -28.77 -12.27 -2.23
C TYR A 101 -29.76 -12.12 -3.39
N THR A 102 -30.48 -10.99 -3.41
CA THR A 102 -31.39 -10.56 -4.48
C THR A 102 -31.26 -9.05 -4.72
N GLN A 103 -31.80 -8.54 -5.84
CA GLN A 103 -31.84 -7.10 -6.11
C GLN A 103 -32.61 -6.32 -5.02
N GLU A 104 -33.57 -6.96 -4.36
CA GLU A 104 -34.36 -6.42 -3.23
C GLU A 104 -33.64 -6.51 -1.86
N SER A 105 -32.43 -7.10 -1.79
CA SER A 105 -31.64 -7.17 -0.54
C SER A 105 -31.40 -5.78 0.04
N SER A 106 -31.32 -5.66 1.38
CA SER A 106 -31.07 -4.36 2.03
C SER A 106 -29.63 -3.87 1.86
N ASN A 107 -29.37 -2.59 2.13
CA ASN A 107 -28.01 -2.04 2.08
C ASN A 107 -27.09 -2.70 3.13
N PHE A 108 -27.62 -3.08 4.30
CA PHE A 108 -26.90 -3.90 5.28
C PHE A 108 -26.40 -5.22 4.68
N HIS A 109 -27.23 -5.90 3.87
CA HIS A 109 -26.84 -7.14 3.17
C HIS A 109 -25.67 -6.89 2.21
N VAL A 110 -25.74 -5.83 1.40
CA VAL A 110 -24.68 -5.44 0.45
C VAL A 110 -23.37 -5.15 1.18
N ILE A 111 -23.41 -4.36 2.26
CA ILE A 111 -22.21 -3.98 3.02
C ILE A 111 -21.64 -5.20 3.76
N LEU A 112 -22.47 -6.07 4.34
CA LEU A 112 -22.01 -7.32 4.96
C LEU A 112 -21.30 -8.25 3.97
N ILE A 113 -21.75 -8.31 2.71
CA ILE A 113 -21.02 -9.05 1.66
C ILE A 113 -19.63 -8.42 1.42
N ALA A 114 -19.56 -7.09 1.25
CA ALA A 114 -18.28 -6.40 1.06
C ALA A 114 -17.31 -6.57 2.25
N LEU A 115 -17.82 -6.54 3.48
CA LEU A 115 -17.05 -6.77 4.71
C LEU A 115 -16.41 -8.17 4.73
N ILE A 116 -17.18 -9.24 4.46
CA ILE A 116 -16.63 -10.61 4.46
C ILE A 116 -15.67 -10.84 3.27
N ILE A 117 -15.91 -10.19 2.13
CA ILE A 117 -14.95 -10.18 1.00
C ILE A 117 -13.61 -9.54 1.41
N ASN A 118 -13.63 -8.45 2.17
CA ASN A 118 -12.41 -7.83 2.69
C ASN A 118 -11.66 -8.74 3.68
N VAL A 119 -12.38 -9.50 4.51
CA VAL A 119 -11.76 -10.53 5.37
C VAL A 119 -11.11 -11.61 4.52
N LYS A 120 -11.83 -12.18 3.55
CA LYS A 120 -11.27 -13.23 2.68
C LYS A 120 -9.99 -12.78 1.96
N ARG A 121 -9.94 -11.53 1.48
CA ARG A 121 -8.72 -10.93 0.94
C ARG A 121 -7.57 -10.93 1.96
N ARG A 122 -7.84 -10.47 3.19
CA ARG A 122 -6.86 -10.34 4.28
C ARG A 122 -6.33 -11.70 4.76
N GLU A 123 -7.16 -12.73 4.73
CA GLU A 123 -6.80 -14.12 5.04
C GLU A 123 -6.32 -14.92 3.81
N HIS A 124 -6.11 -14.26 2.66
CA HIS A 124 -5.66 -14.85 1.38
C HIS A 124 -6.54 -16.00 0.84
N LEU A 125 -7.85 -15.94 1.08
CA LEU A 125 -8.83 -16.94 0.66
C LEU A 125 -9.40 -16.65 -0.74
N GLU A 126 -9.74 -17.73 -1.46
CA GLU A 126 -10.48 -17.65 -2.72
C GLU A 126 -11.82 -16.94 -2.48
N THR A 127 -12.20 -16.04 -3.39
CA THR A 127 -13.36 -15.16 -3.24
C THR A 127 -14.18 -14.99 -4.52
N TRP A 128 -13.54 -14.80 -5.68
CA TRP A 128 -14.24 -14.34 -6.87
C TRP A 128 -14.98 -15.45 -7.62
N THR A 129 -14.53 -16.72 -7.54
CA THR A 129 -15.22 -17.82 -8.24
C THR A 129 -16.63 -18.08 -7.69
N LEU A 130 -16.88 -17.74 -6.42
CA LEU A 130 -18.19 -17.81 -5.76
C LEU A 130 -19.30 -17.07 -6.51
N PHE A 131 -18.95 -16.05 -7.29
CA PHE A 131 -19.88 -15.18 -7.99
C PHE A 131 -20.18 -15.60 -9.44
N GLU A 132 -19.40 -16.53 -10.00
CA GLU A 132 -19.50 -16.95 -11.41
C GLU A 132 -20.84 -17.63 -11.76
N ASP A 133 -21.47 -18.30 -10.79
CA ASP A 133 -22.79 -18.94 -10.94
C ASP A 133 -23.96 -17.95 -11.12
N LYS A 134 -23.80 -16.69 -10.70
CA LYS A 134 -24.87 -15.66 -10.76
C LYS A 134 -24.31 -14.27 -11.18
N PRO A 135 -23.81 -14.13 -12.42
CA PRO A 135 -23.10 -12.92 -12.84
C PRO A 135 -23.97 -11.66 -12.84
N ASP A 136 -25.27 -11.78 -13.16
CA ASP A 136 -26.19 -10.63 -13.14
C ASP A 136 -26.41 -10.08 -11.72
N ASN A 137 -26.48 -10.97 -10.72
CA ASN A 137 -26.55 -10.58 -9.30
C ASN A 137 -25.24 -9.94 -8.83
N PHE A 138 -24.09 -10.39 -9.34
CA PHE A 138 -22.80 -9.79 -8.99
C PHE A 138 -22.66 -8.39 -9.59
N SER A 139 -23.11 -8.21 -10.84
CA SER A 139 -23.14 -6.91 -11.50
C SER A 139 -24.10 -5.93 -10.80
N ASP A 140 -25.23 -6.41 -10.26
CA ASP A 140 -26.10 -5.62 -9.38
C ASP A 140 -25.42 -5.25 -8.06
N LEU A 141 -24.87 -6.23 -7.34
CA LEU A 141 -24.12 -6.03 -6.10
C LEU A 141 -23.01 -4.99 -6.26
N PHE A 142 -22.21 -5.10 -7.32
CA PHE A 142 -21.10 -4.19 -7.62
C PHE A 142 -21.59 -2.77 -7.85
N ARG A 143 -22.64 -2.57 -8.67
CA ARG A 143 -23.28 -1.26 -8.85
C ARG A 143 -23.78 -0.67 -7.54
N ARG A 144 -24.40 -1.47 -6.68
CA ARG A 144 -24.91 -1.02 -5.38
C ARG A 144 -23.77 -0.63 -4.43
N ILE A 145 -22.65 -1.33 -4.44
CA ILE A 145 -21.44 -0.95 -3.68
C ILE A 145 -20.91 0.41 -4.16
N LEU A 146 -20.83 0.65 -5.47
CA LEU A 146 -20.41 1.95 -6.02
C LEU A 146 -21.35 3.08 -5.61
N SER A 147 -22.67 2.86 -5.67
CA SER A 147 -23.65 3.86 -5.22
C SER A 147 -23.55 4.15 -3.73
N LEU A 148 -23.30 3.13 -2.89
CA LEU A 148 -23.11 3.30 -1.45
C LEU A 148 -21.81 4.03 -1.12
N LEU A 149 -20.72 3.81 -1.85
CA LEU A 149 -19.46 4.53 -1.62
C LEU A 149 -19.60 6.06 -1.87
N LEU A 150 -20.48 6.43 -2.79
CA LEU A 150 -20.85 7.82 -3.10
C LEU A 150 -21.88 8.43 -2.13
N ASP A 151 -22.44 7.65 -1.20
CA ASP A 151 -23.42 8.14 -0.23
C ASP A 151 -22.70 8.87 0.94
N PRO A 152 -22.85 10.20 1.07
CA PRO A 152 -22.19 10.97 2.13
C PRO A 152 -22.81 10.73 3.52
N THR A 153 -23.94 10.03 3.62
CA THR A 153 -24.59 9.71 4.90
C THR A 153 -23.99 8.49 5.60
N LEU A 154 -23.19 7.67 4.88
CA LEU A 154 -22.48 6.55 5.48
C LEU A 154 -21.26 7.02 6.29
N SER A 155 -21.01 6.36 7.41
CA SER A 155 -19.85 6.64 8.26
C SER A 155 -18.53 6.38 7.52
N ALA A 156 -17.47 7.10 7.92
CA ALA A 156 -16.14 6.93 7.35
C ALA A 156 -15.64 5.48 7.46
N ILE A 157 -15.98 4.76 8.54
CA ILE A 157 -15.69 3.33 8.72
C ILE A 157 -16.28 2.51 7.56
N ILE A 158 -17.58 2.66 7.28
CA ILE A 158 -18.25 1.90 6.22
C ILE A 158 -17.72 2.30 4.84
N ARG A 159 -17.54 3.60 4.58
CA ARG A 159 -16.99 4.07 3.30
C ARG A 159 -15.57 3.52 3.09
N THR A 160 -14.74 3.45 4.13
CA THR A 160 -13.40 2.82 4.09
C THR A 160 -13.48 1.35 3.68
N GLN A 161 -14.45 0.61 4.22
CA GLN A 161 -14.63 -0.81 3.87
C GLN A 161 -15.09 -0.99 2.41
N LEU A 162 -15.90 -0.08 1.87
CA LEU A 162 -16.27 -0.08 0.45
C LEU A 162 -15.08 0.29 -0.45
N VAL A 163 -14.19 1.19 -0.02
CA VAL A 163 -12.91 1.46 -0.71
C VAL A 163 -12.01 0.23 -0.70
N CYS A 164 -11.86 -0.45 0.45
CA CYS A 164 -11.09 -1.70 0.54
C CYS A 164 -11.60 -2.80 -0.40
N PHE A 165 -12.93 -2.89 -0.61
CA PHE A 165 -13.52 -3.79 -1.59
C PHE A 165 -13.13 -3.40 -3.03
N LEU A 166 -13.17 -2.11 -3.38
CA LEU A 166 -12.75 -1.64 -4.71
C LEU A 166 -11.25 -1.84 -4.94
N ILE A 167 -10.41 -1.61 -3.93
CA ILE A 167 -8.97 -1.93 -3.99
C ILE A 167 -8.79 -3.40 -4.35
N TYR A 168 -9.50 -4.32 -3.69
CA TYR A 168 -9.41 -5.74 -4.01
C TYR A 168 -9.88 -6.05 -5.44
N ALA A 169 -11.00 -5.46 -5.87
CA ALA A 169 -11.54 -5.65 -7.21
C ALA A 169 -10.56 -5.15 -8.31
N PHE A 170 -9.99 -3.96 -8.15
CA PHE A 170 -9.02 -3.39 -9.10
C PHE A 170 -7.61 -4.01 -9.01
N GLN A 171 -7.31 -4.79 -7.96
CA GLN A 171 -6.16 -5.70 -7.92
C GLN A 171 -6.45 -7.05 -8.61
N SER A 172 -7.72 -7.44 -8.73
CA SER A 172 -8.16 -8.74 -9.25
C SER A 172 -8.67 -8.68 -10.70
N LEU A 173 -8.03 -7.84 -11.53
CA LEU A 173 -8.41 -7.61 -12.93
C LEU A 173 -8.07 -8.79 -13.85
N ASP A 174 -7.39 -9.82 -13.37
CA ASP A 174 -7.23 -11.12 -14.02
C ASP A 174 -8.53 -11.94 -14.02
N CYS A 175 -9.33 -11.82 -12.95
CA CYS A 175 -10.63 -12.45 -12.85
C CYS A 175 -11.64 -11.82 -13.83
N VAL A 176 -12.28 -12.65 -14.67
CA VAL A 176 -13.12 -12.18 -15.78
C VAL A 176 -14.40 -11.51 -15.29
N ILE A 177 -15.02 -12.01 -14.22
CA ILE A 177 -16.26 -11.41 -13.67
C ILE A 177 -15.98 -10.03 -13.07
N VAL A 178 -14.87 -9.86 -12.35
CA VAL A 178 -14.44 -8.58 -11.77
C VAL A 178 -14.05 -7.57 -12.86
N ARG A 179 -13.23 -7.99 -13.84
CA ARG A 179 -12.80 -7.14 -14.96
C ARG A 179 -13.99 -6.55 -15.74
N LYS A 180 -15.10 -7.29 -15.89
CA LYS A 180 -16.30 -6.82 -16.58
C LYS A 180 -16.96 -5.62 -15.88
N GLU A 181 -16.96 -5.59 -14.56
CA GLU A 181 -17.52 -4.48 -13.78
C GLU A 181 -16.51 -3.33 -13.61
N CYS A 182 -15.21 -3.62 -13.45
CA CYS A 182 -14.17 -2.60 -13.29
C CYS A 182 -13.81 -1.84 -14.58
N ALA A 183 -13.74 -2.50 -15.74
CA ALA A 183 -13.22 -1.86 -16.96
C ALA A 183 -14.07 -0.67 -17.50
N PRO A 184 -15.41 -0.66 -17.42
CA PRO A 184 -16.22 0.51 -17.82
C PRO A 184 -15.93 1.76 -16.97
N LEU A 185 -15.67 1.56 -15.67
CA LEU A 185 -15.48 2.59 -14.65
C LEU A 185 -14.21 3.43 -14.82
N VAL A 186 -13.24 2.92 -15.58
CA VAL A 186 -11.96 3.57 -15.91
C VAL A 186 -11.80 3.78 -17.42
N SER A 187 -12.91 3.72 -18.18
CA SER A 187 -12.88 3.87 -19.64
C SER A 187 -12.71 5.34 -20.07
N ILE A 188 -12.41 5.59 -21.35
CA ILE A 188 -12.34 6.95 -21.94
C ILE A 188 -13.61 7.78 -21.67
N GLY A 189 -14.73 7.13 -21.36
CA GLY A 189 -15.98 7.79 -21.04
C GLY A 189 -15.88 8.78 -19.87
N ILE A 190 -14.92 8.59 -18.94
CA ILE A 190 -14.68 9.49 -17.80
C ILE A 190 -14.13 10.87 -18.20
N TRP A 191 -13.56 11.00 -19.41
CA TRP A 191 -13.14 12.30 -19.97
C TRP A 191 -14.32 13.24 -20.27
N GLN A 192 -15.56 12.79 -20.08
CA GLN A 192 -16.74 13.65 -20.04
C GLN A 192 -16.64 14.75 -18.96
N ASN A 193 -15.93 14.50 -17.86
CA ASN A 193 -15.85 15.41 -16.70
C ASN A 193 -14.57 16.28 -16.66
N LEU A 194 -13.76 16.27 -17.73
CA LEU A 194 -12.61 17.18 -17.87
C LEU A 194 -13.06 18.65 -17.86
N SER A 195 -12.18 19.53 -17.40
CA SER A 195 -12.49 20.94 -17.13
C SER A 195 -13.03 21.72 -18.33
N SER A 196 -12.55 21.41 -19.55
CA SER A 196 -13.05 22.04 -20.77
C SER A 196 -13.11 21.10 -21.97
N GLU A 197 -14.05 21.36 -22.88
CA GLU A 197 -14.16 20.65 -24.15
C GLU A 197 -12.92 20.89 -25.05
N ALA A 198 -12.34 22.09 -25.01
CA ALA A 198 -11.14 22.41 -25.79
C ALA A 198 -9.91 21.63 -25.34
N GLN A 199 -9.72 21.44 -24.02
CA GLN A 199 -8.67 20.57 -23.47
C GLN A 199 -8.90 19.11 -23.89
N ARG A 200 -10.15 18.61 -23.78
CA ARG A 200 -10.52 17.26 -24.23
C ARG A 200 -10.24 17.05 -25.73
N GLU A 201 -10.62 17.98 -26.60
CA GLU A 201 -10.36 17.80 -28.04
C GLU A 201 -8.87 17.83 -28.38
N ARG A 202 -8.05 18.66 -27.72
CA ARG A 202 -6.58 18.61 -27.84
C ARG A 202 -5.99 17.26 -27.41
N LEU A 203 -6.47 16.69 -26.31
CA LEU A 203 -6.09 15.34 -25.87
C LEU A 203 -6.48 14.27 -26.90
N LEU A 204 -7.69 14.36 -27.47
CA LEU A 204 -8.19 13.43 -28.48
C LEU A 204 -7.46 13.55 -29.83
N ASP A 205 -6.90 14.72 -30.15
CA ASP A 205 -6.09 14.95 -31.35
C ASP A 205 -4.63 14.49 -31.23
N GLN A 206 -4.15 14.12 -30.04
CA GLN A 206 -2.81 13.54 -29.86
C GLN A 206 -2.62 12.25 -30.68
N THR A 207 -3.65 11.38 -30.74
CA THR A 207 -3.63 10.19 -31.59
C THR A 207 -4.99 9.94 -32.27
N PRO A 208 -5.02 9.56 -33.57
CA PRO A 208 -6.27 9.20 -34.25
C PRO A 208 -7.02 8.04 -33.58
N GLN A 209 -6.31 7.20 -32.81
CA GLN A 209 -6.89 6.11 -32.05
C GLN A 209 -7.76 6.61 -30.89
N LEU A 210 -7.30 7.61 -30.12
CA LEU A 210 -8.09 8.19 -29.02
C LEU A 210 -9.42 8.77 -29.55
N ARG A 211 -9.36 9.62 -30.58
CA ARG A 211 -10.56 10.18 -31.23
C ARG A 211 -11.50 9.10 -31.78
N LYS A 212 -10.98 7.98 -32.30
CA LYS A 212 -11.81 6.83 -32.72
C LYS A 212 -12.52 6.15 -31.54
N ILE A 213 -11.82 5.92 -30.42
CA ILE A 213 -12.39 5.27 -29.23
C ILE A 213 -13.43 6.20 -28.57
N TRP A 214 -13.17 7.50 -28.47
CA TRP A 214 -14.12 8.49 -27.95
C TRP A 214 -15.40 8.56 -28.79
N ARG A 215 -15.29 8.66 -30.12
CA ARG A 215 -16.46 8.62 -31.03
C ARG A 215 -17.27 7.32 -30.89
N ALA A 216 -16.61 6.18 -30.66
CA ALA A 216 -17.29 4.92 -30.39
C ALA A 216 -18.01 4.92 -29.03
N SER A 217 -17.41 5.52 -28.00
CA SER A 217 -18.02 5.70 -26.67
C SER A 217 -19.28 6.60 -26.73
N LEU A 218 -19.20 7.74 -27.44
CA LEU A 218 -20.36 8.60 -27.70
C LEU A 218 -21.45 7.87 -28.47
N LYS A 219 -21.12 7.23 -29.60
CA LYS A 219 -22.10 6.46 -30.38
C LYS A 219 -22.80 5.36 -29.56
N ARG A 220 -22.07 4.68 -28.66
CA ARG A 220 -22.64 3.69 -27.73
C ARG A 220 -23.60 4.34 -26.73
N PHE A 221 -23.30 5.55 -26.27
CA PHE A 221 -24.15 6.31 -25.37
C PHE A 221 -25.42 6.81 -26.07
N ASP A 222 -25.31 7.39 -27.26
CA ASP A 222 -26.44 8.01 -27.95
C ASP A 222 -27.46 6.95 -28.43
N ALA A 223 -26.98 5.81 -28.90
CA ALA A 223 -27.79 4.69 -29.38
C ALA A 223 -28.38 3.79 -28.27
N ALA A 224 -28.05 4.04 -27.00
CA ALA A 224 -28.56 3.26 -25.88
C ALA A 224 -30.01 3.64 -25.49
N ASP A 225 -30.72 2.69 -24.86
CA ASP A 225 -32.01 2.94 -24.20
C ASP A 225 -31.82 3.74 -22.91
N ASP A 226 -32.91 4.23 -22.30
CA ASP A 226 -32.82 5.12 -21.14
C ASP A 226 -32.20 4.44 -19.91
N ALA A 227 -32.46 3.15 -19.71
CA ALA A 227 -31.86 2.35 -18.65
C ALA A 227 -30.34 2.22 -18.83
N THR A 228 -29.87 1.87 -20.04
CA THR A 228 -28.44 1.81 -20.33
C THR A 228 -27.79 3.20 -20.32
N LYS A 229 -28.49 4.25 -20.77
CA LYS A 229 -28.02 5.65 -20.65
C LYS A 229 -27.83 6.06 -19.20
N ALA A 230 -28.75 5.71 -18.30
CA ALA A 230 -28.60 5.96 -16.87
C ALA A 230 -27.36 5.26 -16.30
N ARG A 231 -27.16 3.96 -16.63
CA ARG A 231 -25.96 3.21 -16.23
C ARG A 231 -24.67 3.83 -16.79
N LEU A 232 -24.65 4.19 -18.08
CA LEU A 232 -23.48 4.82 -18.72
C LEU A 232 -23.19 6.23 -18.16
N ARG A 233 -24.21 7.01 -17.76
CA ARG A 233 -23.98 8.30 -17.05
C ARG A 233 -23.27 8.05 -15.73
N PHE A 234 -23.73 7.07 -14.95
CA PHE A 234 -23.08 6.68 -13.69
C PHE A 234 -21.64 6.20 -13.91
N GLU A 235 -21.43 5.22 -14.79
CA GLU A 235 -20.09 4.67 -15.13
C GLU A 235 -19.11 5.76 -15.59
N ARG A 236 -19.58 6.84 -16.22
CA ARG A 236 -18.74 7.94 -16.72
C ARG A 236 -18.45 9.01 -15.68
N SER A 237 -19.26 9.17 -14.64
CA SER A 237 -19.09 10.25 -13.64
C SER A 237 -18.75 9.76 -12.23
N TRP A 238 -18.89 8.47 -11.90
CA TRP A 238 -18.70 7.96 -10.54
C TRP A 238 -17.33 8.33 -9.94
N LEU A 239 -16.22 8.15 -10.67
CA LEU A 239 -14.87 8.40 -10.18
C LEU A 239 -14.63 9.90 -10.00
N TYR A 240 -15.16 10.73 -10.91
CA TYR A 240 -15.14 12.19 -10.77
C TYR A 240 -15.88 12.62 -9.49
N THR A 241 -17.12 12.16 -9.28
CA THR A 241 -17.91 12.47 -8.07
C THR A 241 -17.21 11.98 -6.79
N LEU A 242 -16.63 10.77 -6.81
CA LEU A 242 -15.88 10.21 -5.67
C LEU A 242 -14.64 11.06 -5.35
N LEU A 243 -13.88 11.45 -6.36
CA LEU A 243 -12.69 12.29 -6.21
C LEU A 243 -13.04 13.69 -5.70
N LEU A 244 -14.16 14.28 -6.12
CA LEU A 244 -14.60 15.58 -5.60
C LEU A 244 -14.96 15.52 -4.10
N ASP A 245 -15.73 14.52 -3.64
CA ASP A 245 -16.02 14.38 -2.20
C ASP A 245 -14.73 14.11 -1.40
N PHE A 246 -13.85 13.25 -1.92
CA PHE A 246 -12.54 12.97 -1.34
C PHE A 246 -11.67 14.24 -1.24
N MET A 247 -11.58 15.06 -2.30
CA MET A 247 -10.89 16.35 -2.30
C MET A 247 -11.46 17.31 -1.26
N SER A 248 -12.78 17.38 -1.12
CA SER A 248 -13.43 18.22 -0.09
C SER A 248 -13.02 17.81 1.34
N MET A 249 -12.74 16.53 1.57
CA MET A 249 -12.49 15.98 2.90
C MET A 249 -11.17 16.49 3.51
N PHE A 250 -10.17 16.78 2.68
CA PHE A 250 -8.89 17.36 3.10
C PHE A 250 -9.01 18.79 3.65
N TYR A 251 -10.10 19.51 3.34
CA TYR A 251 -10.34 20.89 3.74
C TYR A 251 -11.46 21.02 4.79
N ARG A 252 -11.99 19.90 5.29
CA ARG A 252 -12.90 19.90 6.44
C ARG A 252 -12.09 20.14 7.72
N ALA A 253 -12.62 20.96 8.62
CA ALA A 253 -12.05 21.13 9.95
C ALA A 253 -12.18 19.84 10.76
N ASP A 254 -11.20 19.58 11.63
CA ASP A 254 -11.21 18.54 12.67
C ASP A 254 -11.59 17.13 12.17
N ILE A 255 -10.90 16.63 11.13
CA ILE A 255 -11.11 15.24 10.71
C ILE A 255 -10.68 14.26 11.82
N ASN A 256 -11.48 13.21 12.01
CA ASN A 256 -11.20 12.19 13.00
C ASN A 256 -10.36 11.02 12.43
N ALA A 257 -9.92 10.11 13.29
CA ALA A 257 -9.06 8.99 12.90
C ALA A 257 -9.67 8.07 11.81
N ASP A 258 -11.00 7.92 11.77
CA ASP A 258 -11.71 7.13 10.75
C ASP A 258 -11.72 7.85 9.39
N GLN A 259 -11.85 9.18 9.40
CA GLN A 259 -11.76 10.01 8.19
C GLN A 259 -10.33 10.07 7.66
N THR A 260 -9.32 10.16 8.54
CA THR A 260 -7.91 10.03 8.16
C THR A 260 -7.65 8.66 7.52
N LEU A 261 -8.16 7.56 8.11
CA LEU A 261 -8.02 6.22 7.54
C LEU A 261 -8.77 6.07 6.19
N TYR A 262 -9.94 6.68 6.05
CA TYR A 262 -10.63 6.76 4.76
C TYR A 262 -9.76 7.46 3.71
N CYS A 263 -9.14 8.59 4.07
CA CYS A 263 -8.24 9.32 3.18
C CYS A 263 -7.00 8.49 2.81
N GLU A 264 -6.37 7.80 3.77
CA GLU A 264 -5.25 6.89 3.53
C GLU A 264 -5.63 5.77 2.53
N ARG A 265 -6.79 5.13 2.71
CA ARG A 265 -7.30 4.10 1.78
C ARG A 265 -7.72 4.66 0.43
N MET A 266 -8.20 5.90 0.36
CA MET A 266 -8.49 6.55 -0.91
C MET A 266 -7.21 6.89 -1.69
N ILE A 267 -6.13 7.34 -1.03
CA ILE A 267 -4.83 7.51 -1.70
C ILE A 267 -4.28 6.15 -2.16
N GLU A 268 -4.39 5.10 -1.35
CA GLU A 268 -4.04 3.73 -1.76
C GLU A 268 -4.81 3.30 -3.01
N PHE A 269 -6.13 3.51 -3.03
CA PHE A 269 -7.00 3.16 -4.16
C PHE A 269 -6.61 3.89 -5.44
N VAL A 270 -6.43 5.22 -5.38
CA VAL A 270 -6.03 6.01 -6.55
C VAL A 270 -4.61 5.64 -7.01
N SER A 271 -3.70 5.33 -6.09
CA SER A 271 -2.36 4.83 -6.43
C SER A 271 -2.42 3.49 -7.17
N ASP A 272 -3.28 2.57 -6.74
CA ASP A 272 -3.44 1.26 -7.39
C ASP A 272 -3.99 1.40 -8.82
N LEU A 273 -4.91 2.34 -9.07
CA LEU A 273 -5.38 2.69 -10.42
C LEU A 273 -4.25 3.23 -11.30
N GLU A 274 -3.40 4.12 -10.76
CA GLU A 274 -2.28 4.70 -11.50
C GLU A 274 -1.11 3.74 -11.72
N SER A 275 -0.99 2.70 -10.88
CA SER A 275 0.09 1.71 -10.91
C SER A 275 -0.06 0.64 -12.01
N GLN A 276 -1.16 0.61 -12.76
CA GLN A 276 -1.46 -0.40 -13.79
C GLN A 276 -1.95 0.26 -15.09
N LEU A 277 -1.42 -0.16 -16.25
CA LEU A 277 -1.72 0.48 -17.55
C LEU A 277 -3.21 0.51 -17.96
N PRO A 278 -4.04 -0.55 -17.75
CA PRO A 278 -5.43 -0.55 -18.20
C PRO A 278 -6.34 0.41 -17.42
N THR A 279 -6.00 0.69 -16.16
CA THR A 279 -6.70 1.65 -15.29
C THR A 279 -6.15 3.06 -15.46
N ARG A 280 -4.82 3.21 -15.43
CA ARG A 280 -4.10 4.49 -15.55
C ARG A 280 -4.51 5.30 -16.79
N ARG A 281 -4.57 4.67 -17.97
CA ARG A 281 -4.60 5.35 -19.29
C ARG A 281 -5.53 6.56 -19.40
N TYR A 282 -6.71 6.48 -18.80
CA TYR A 282 -7.68 7.58 -18.81
C TYR A 282 -7.83 8.26 -17.44
N VAL A 283 -7.49 7.55 -16.35
CA VAL A 283 -7.55 8.04 -14.97
C VAL A 283 -6.48 9.10 -14.73
N ASN A 284 -5.22 8.87 -15.12
CA ASN A 284 -4.10 9.80 -14.96
C ASN A 284 -4.45 11.21 -15.45
N THR A 285 -5.01 11.31 -16.66
CA THR A 285 -5.48 12.58 -17.26
C THR A 285 -6.57 13.26 -16.42
N LEU A 286 -7.49 12.50 -15.84
CA LEU A 286 -8.54 13.03 -14.96
C LEU A 286 -7.97 13.49 -13.61
N LEU A 287 -7.01 12.76 -13.02
CA LEU A 287 -6.35 13.16 -11.77
C LEU A 287 -5.54 14.45 -11.92
N GLN A 288 -4.84 14.60 -13.05
CA GLN A 288 -4.09 15.81 -13.38
C GLN A 288 -5.00 17.00 -13.65
N ASP A 289 -6.12 16.82 -14.37
CA ASP A 289 -7.11 17.89 -14.60
C ASP A 289 -7.90 18.26 -13.33
N LEU A 290 -7.96 17.38 -12.33
CA LEU A 290 -8.51 17.67 -11.00
C LEU A 290 -7.49 18.28 -10.03
N ASN A 291 -6.24 18.46 -10.46
CA ASN A 291 -5.13 19.00 -9.66
C ASN A 291 -4.92 18.21 -8.34
N LEU A 292 -5.19 16.89 -8.32
CA LEU A 292 -5.38 16.13 -7.07
C LEU A 292 -4.16 16.19 -6.13
N LEU A 293 -2.93 16.09 -6.66
CA LEU A 293 -1.72 16.10 -5.85
C LEU A 293 -1.45 17.47 -5.18
N PRO A 294 -1.52 18.61 -5.88
CA PRO A 294 -1.57 19.95 -5.26
C PRO A 294 -2.70 20.13 -4.23
N VAL A 295 -3.92 19.68 -4.55
CA VAL A 295 -5.08 19.78 -3.65
C VAL A 295 -4.79 19.09 -2.31
N ILE A 296 -4.22 17.89 -2.34
CA ILE A 296 -3.81 17.17 -1.12
C ILE A 296 -2.66 17.91 -0.43
N ARG A 297 -1.59 18.26 -1.17
CA ARG A 297 -0.35 18.84 -0.61
C ARG A 297 -0.56 20.16 0.13
N LEU A 298 -1.49 21.00 -0.31
CA LEU A 298 -1.80 22.30 0.29
C LEU A 298 -2.78 22.21 1.48
N SER A 299 -3.36 21.03 1.72
CA SER A 299 -4.43 20.89 2.71
C SER A 299 -3.95 20.95 4.16
N PRO A 300 -4.81 21.42 5.11
CA PRO A 300 -4.54 21.32 6.54
C PRO A 300 -4.18 19.89 6.98
N VAL A 301 -4.90 18.90 6.46
CA VAL A 301 -4.74 17.48 6.77
C VAL A 301 -3.34 16.94 6.41
N TYR A 302 -2.78 17.36 5.27
CA TYR A 302 -1.44 16.95 4.84
C TYR A 302 -0.33 17.55 5.73
N HIS A 303 -0.54 18.77 6.22
CA HIS A 303 0.41 19.50 7.05
C HIS A 303 0.38 19.10 8.54
N GLU A 304 -0.63 18.36 9.00
CA GLU A 304 -0.72 17.88 10.38
C GLU A 304 0.38 16.84 10.70
N MET A 305 1.13 17.02 11.80
CA MET A 305 2.34 16.21 12.07
C MET A 305 2.05 14.70 12.19
N SER A 306 0.91 14.35 12.79
CA SER A 306 0.36 13.00 12.96
C SER A 306 0.26 12.22 11.63
N ASN A 307 -0.20 12.88 10.56
CA ASN A 307 -0.55 12.31 9.26
C ASN A 307 0.67 11.96 8.38
N SER A 308 1.70 11.37 8.98
CA SER A 308 2.92 10.94 8.29
C SER A 308 2.65 9.87 7.22
N LEU A 309 1.83 8.85 7.51
CA LEU A 309 1.47 7.81 6.54
C LEU A 309 0.78 8.39 5.30
N LEU A 310 -0.05 9.41 5.48
CA LEU A 310 -0.72 10.12 4.40
C LEU A 310 0.26 10.84 3.47
N ARG A 311 1.35 11.40 4.01
CA ARG A 311 2.44 12.00 3.21
C ARG A 311 3.25 10.94 2.46
N ASP A 312 3.56 9.81 3.10
CA ASP A 312 4.28 8.70 2.49
C ASP A 312 3.46 8.11 1.31
N LEU A 313 2.14 7.95 1.50
CA LEU A 313 1.19 7.53 0.46
C LEU A 313 1.04 8.58 -0.67
N HIS A 314 1.03 9.87 -0.34
CA HIS A 314 1.02 10.95 -1.34
C HIS A 314 2.29 10.93 -2.21
N ALA A 315 3.45 10.67 -1.61
CA ALA A 315 4.71 10.53 -2.36
C ALA A 315 4.69 9.32 -3.30
N LEU A 316 4.09 8.20 -2.87
CA LEU A 316 3.88 7.01 -3.71
C LEU A 316 2.88 7.29 -4.85
N LEU A 317 1.78 8.00 -4.59
CA LEU A 317 0.84 8.44 -5.63
C LEU A 317 1.54 9.36 -6.64
N ALA A 318 2.31 10.35 -6.17
CA ALA A 318 3.07 11.25 -7.03
C ALA A 318 4.09 10.51 -7.91
N HIS A 319 4.79 9.52 -7.36
CA HIS A 319 5.65 8.63 -8.14
C HIS A 319 4.90 7.95 -9.29
N TYR A 320 3.68 7.44 -9.06
CA TYR A 320 2.90 6.86 -10.14
C TYR A 320 2.32 7.92 -11.09
N THR A 321 1.65 8.97 -10.63
CA THR A 321 1.07 10.02 -11.51
C THR A 321 2.12 10.60 -12.47
N PHE A 322 3.31 10.92 -11.96
CA PHE A 322 4.42 11.47 -12.75
C PHE A 322 5.41 10.40 -13.24
N PHE A 323 5.06 9.11 -13.18
CA PHE A 323 5.91 8.04 -13.68
C PHE A 323 6.25 8.28 -15.16
N ALA A 324 7.55 8.26 -15.50
CA ALA A 324 8.08 8.63 -16.81
C ALA A 324 7.83 7.57 -17.90
N ILE A 325 6.57 7.14 -18.04
CA ILE A 325 6.03 6.42 -19.18
C ILE A 325 5.04 7.33 -19.88
N ASN A 326 5.07 7.38 -21.20
CA ASN A 326 4.11 8.16 -21.93
C ASN A 326 2.93 7.28 -22.31
N ASP A 327 1.74 7.66 -21.85
CA ASP A 327 0.49 6.93 -22.09
C ASP A 327 0.15 6.84 -23.61
N GLN A 328 0.78 7.64 -24.50
CA GLN A 328 0.59 7.71 -25.96
C GLN A 328 1.85 8.00 -26.84
N THR A 329 3.10 7.92 -26.33
CA THR A 329 4.42 8.31 -26.94
C THR A 329 4.89 9.78 -26.80
N ALA A 330 6.20 9.99 -26.67
CA ALA A 330 6.82 11.13 -25.96
C ALA A 330 7.74 12.04 -26.79
N LEU A 331 7.97 13.27 -26.30
CA LEU A 331 9.27 13.99 -26.21
C LEU A 331 9.10 15.45 -25.71
N SER A 332 9.97 15.92 -24.80
CA SER A 332 10.60 17.28 -24.80
C SER A 332 11.50 17.52 -23.58
N ASN A 333 12.47 18.44 -23.69
CA ASN A 333 13.50 18.78 -22.69
C ASN A 333 13.39 20.27 -22.31
N TYR A 334 13.43 20.59 -21.01
CA TYR A 334 13.21 21.93 -20.47
C TYR A 334 14.08 22.26 -19.23
N GLY A 335 15.35 21.83 -19.22
CA GLY A 335 16.24 21.85 -18.04
C GLY A 335 16.58 23.19 -17.34
N ALA A 336 15.91 24.30 -17.67
CA ALA A 336 16.04 25.62 -17.01
C ALA A 336 14.70 26.20 -16.50
N ILE A 337 13.57 25.52 -16.74
CA ILE A 337 12.26 25.84 -16.13
C ILE A 337 11.74 24.66 -15.29
N SER A 338 12.57 23.64 -15.10
CA SER A 338 12.19 22.38 -14.47
C SER A 338 12.68 22.23 -13.03
N LYS A 339 13.43 23.19 -12.48
CA LYS A 339 13.68 23.22 -11.03
C LYS A 339 12.56 23.97 -10.34
N ARG A 340 12.16 23.46 -9.18
CA ARG A 340 11.06 24.01 -8.40
C ARG A 340 11.30 25.46 -8.00
N GLU A 341 12.46 25.76 -7.41
CA GLU A 341 12.78 27.10 -6.90
C GLU A 341 12.91 28.12 -8.05
N GLU A 342 13.47 27.69 -9.18
CA GLU A 342 13.58 28.53 -10.39
C GLU A 342 12.18 28.84 -10.96
N LEU A 343 11.29 27.85 -11.04
CA LEU A 343 9.93 28.04 -11.53
C LEU A 343 9.06 28.87 -10.56
N GLU A 344 9.18 28.67 -9.24
CA GLU A 344 8.52 29.50 -8.22
C GLU A 344 8.95 30.98 -8.35
N SER A 345 10.26 31.25 -8.48
CA SER A 345 10.79 32.61 -8.65
C SER A 345 10.45 33.29 -9.99
N LEU A 346 10.11 32.51 -11.03
CA LEU A 346 9.60 33.03 -12.31
C LEU A 346 8.10 33.35 -12.26
N LEU A 347 7.33 32.67 -11.40
CA LEU A 347 5.89 32.88 -11.23
C LEU A 347 5.56 33.95 -10.19
N GLU A 348 6.40 34.11 -9.17
CA GLU A 348 6.22 35.11 -8.10
C GLU A 348 5.97 36.54 -8.59
N PRO A 349 6.65 37.08 -9.64
CA PRO A 349 6.46 38.45 -10.09
C PRO A 349 5.17 38.71 -10.89
N LEU A 350 4.49 37.67 -11.38
CA LEU A 350 3.30 37.81 -12.24
C LEU A 350 2.11 38.34 -11.42
N THR A 351 1.31 39.25 -11.98
CA THR A 351 0.03 39.66 -11.39
C THR A 351 -0.99 38.53 -11.38
N ASP A 352 -2.06 38.64 -10.58
CA ASP A 352 -3.13 37.63 -10.54
C ASP A 352 -3.90 37.56 -11.88
N ASP A 353 -4.00 38.68 -12.61
CA ASP A 353 -4.54 38.72 -13.98
C ASP A 353 -3.64 37.96 -14.97
N GLU A 354 -2.32 38.14 -14.90
CA GLU A 354 -1.34 37.41 -15.72
C GLU A 354 -1.33 35.91 -15.40
N LEU A 355 -1.44 35.52 -14.12
CA LEU A 355 -1.61 34.12 -13.73
C LEU A 355 -2.94 33.54 -14.23
N THR A 356 -4.02 34.31 -14.22
CA THR A 356 -5.33 33.90 -14.77
C THR A 356 -5.26 33.74 -16.30
N GLN A 357 -4.54 34.62 -16.99
CA GLN A 357 -4.30 34.49 -18.42
C GLN A 357 -3.42 33.27 -18.74
N LEU A 358 -2.34 33.06 -17.99
CA LEU A 358 -1.42 31.94 -18.15
C LEU A 358 -2.13 30.59 -17.90
N THR A 359 -2.93 30.49 -16.84
CA THR A 359 -3.72 29.29 -16.55
C THR A 359 -4.77 29.00 -17.63
N SER A 360 -5.42 30.02 -18.18
CA SER A 360 -6.33 29.89 -19.32
C SER A 360 -5.61 29.37 -20.58
N LEU A 361 -4.43 29.91 -20.90
CA LEU A 361 -3.62 29.47 -22.06
C LEU A 361 -3.07 28.05 -21.92
N LEU A 362 -2.85 27.57 -20.69
CA LEU A 362 -2.30 26.24 -20.36
C LEU A 362 -3.37 25.20 -19.98
N ASP A 363 -4.65 25.54 -20.19
CA ASP A 363 -5.83 24.71 -19.91
C ASP A 363 -5.88 24.16 -18.48
N ILE A 364 -5.65 25.04 -17.52
CA ILE A 364 -5.54 24.71 -16.10
C ILE A 364 -6.90 24.87 -15.44
N ARG A 365 -7.34 23.84 -14.70
CA ARG A 365 -8.57 23.89 -13.92
C ARG A 365 -8.39 24.84 -12.72
N VAL A 366 -8.97 26.03 -12.84
CA VAL A 366 -9.12 27.03 -11.78
C VAL A 366 -10.57 27.15 -11.25
N SER A 367 -11.47 26.27 -11.69
CA SER A 367 -12.86 26.24 -11.23
C SER A 367 -13.30 24.81 -10.89
N TYR A 368 -13.98 24.68 -9.76
CA TYR A 368 -14.49 23.43 -9.19
C TYR A 368 -15.96 23.64 -8.82
N PRO A 369 -16.78 22.56 -8.78
CA PRO A 369 -18.14 22.67 -8.28
C PRO A 369 -18.18 23.17 -6.82
N ASP A 370 -19.17 24.02 -6.50
CA ASP A 370 -19.34 24.64 -5.18
C ASP A 370 -19.31 23.64 -4.01
N SER A 371 -19.70 22.39 -4.27
CA SER A 371 -19.71 21.29 -3.30
C SER A 371 -18.33 20.92 -2.72
N VAL A 372 -17.23 21.35 -3.34
CA VAL A 372 -15.86 20.97 -2.92
C VAL A 372 -15.21 22.04 -2.02
N SER A 373 -15.73 23.27 -2.02
CA SER A 373 -15.27 24.38 -1.15
C SER A 373 -13.75 24.59 -1.11
N LEU A 374 -13.05 24.41 -2.23
CA LEU A 374 -11.59 24.56 -2.30
C LEU A 374 -11.17 26.05 -2.33
N PRO A 375 -10.15 26.45 -1.56
CA PRO A 375 -9.53 27.76 -1.68
C PRO A 375 -8.67 27.81 -2.95
N VAL A 376 -9.27 28.20 -4.08
CA VAL A 376 -8.53 28.47 -5.33
C VAL A 376 -7.95 29.88 -5.27
N ASP A 377 -6.86 30.03 -4.54
CA ASP A 377 -6.11 31.28 -4.40
C ASP A 377 -4.84 31.29 -5.29
N ARG A 378 -4.08 32.38 -5.21
CA ARG A 378 -2.78 32.51 -5.89
C ARG A 378 -1.82 31.37 -5.55
N ARG A 379 -1.80 30.92 -4.29
CA ARG A 379 -0.93 29.83 -3.82
C ARG A 379 -1.32 28.50 -4.48
N PHE A 380 -2.61 28.22 -4.61
CA PHE A 380 -3.13 27.06 -5.33
C PHE A 380 -2.73 27.06 -6.81
N VAL A 381 -2.86 28.21 -7.49
CA VAL A 381 -2.49 28.38 -8.90
C VAL A 381 -0.99 28.18 -9.10
N VAL A 382 -0.15 28.79 -8.26
CA VAL A 382 1.31 28.65 -8.33
C VAL A 382 1.75 27.21 -8.03
N GLU A 383 1.25 26.57 -6.96
CA GLU A 383 1.58 25.17 -6.65
C GLU A 383 1.22 24.24 -7.81
N PHE A 384 0.07 24.44 -8.46
CA PHE A 384 -0.29 23.62 -9.60
C PHE A 384 0.65 23.83 -10.80
N LEU A 385 0.94 25.09 -11.17
CA LEU A 385 1.88 25.41 -12.24
C LEU A 385 3.24 24.77 -11.98
N VAL A 386 3.73 24.88 -10.74
CA VAL A 386 4.98 24.28 -10.29
C VAL A 386 4.91 22.75 -10.40
N SER A 387 3.93 22.10 -9.78
CA SER A 387 3.76 20.63 -9.84
C SER A 387 3.50 20.06 -11.24
N LYS A 388 3.05 20.86 -12.20
CA LYS A 388 2.84 20.42 -13.59
C LYS A 388 4.13 20.45 -14.42
N TYR A 389 5.04 21.38 -14.13
CA TYR A 389 6.24 21.62 -14.95
C TYR A 389 7.57 21.37 -14.24
N GLU A 390 7.58 21.11 -12.92
CA GLU A 390 8.77 20.69 -12.17
C GLU A 390 9.29 19.32 -12.66
N TYR A 391 10.62 19.16 -12.64
CA TYR A 391 11.29 17.92 -12.98
C TYR A 391 11.01 16.88 -11.89
N HIS A 392 10.30 15.83 -12.28
CA HIS A 392 10.09 14.67 -11.43
C HIS A 392 11.21 13.67 -11.67
N GLU A 393 11.99 13.40 -10.61
CA GLU A 393 13.04 12.39 -10.64
C GLU A 393 12.51 11.05 -11.13
N THR A 394 13.09 10.54 -12.22
CA THR A 394 12.73 9.25 -12.79
C THR A 394 13.04 8.11 -11.82
N PHE A 395 12.32 6.98 -11.92
CA PHE A 395 12.58 5.82 -11.06
C PHE A 395 14.00 5.27 -11.24
N GLN A 396 14.58 5.42 -12.44
CA GLN A 396 15.98 5.07 -12.71
C GLN A 396 16.95 5.97 -11.92
N TYR A 397 16.71 7.29 -11.92
CA TYR A 397 17.53 8.23 -11.16
C TYR A 397 17.41 7.98 -9.66
N LYS A 398 16.19 7.74 -9.16
CA LYS A 398 15.97 7.36 -7.75
C LYS A 398 16.68 6.06 -7.40
N ALA A 399 16.59 5.03 -8.24
CA ALA A 399 17.28 3.75 -8.00
C ALA A 399 18.81 3.90 -8.01
N GLN A 400 19.36 4.67 -8.95
CA GLN A 400 20.80 4.91 -9.05
C GLN A 400 21.37 5.66 -7.83
N ASN A 401 20.60 6.59 -7.25
CA ASN A 401 21.00 7.37 -6.08
C ASN A 401 20.52 6.76 -4.74
N THR A 402 19.88 5.59 -4.76
CA THR A 402 19.46 4.90 -3.54
C THR A 402 20.63 4.15 -2.92
N ALA A 403 20.93 4.45 -1.65
CA ALA A 403 21.89 3.67 -0.86
C ALA A 403 21.45 2.19 -0.77
N LEU A 404 22.35 1.30 -1.22
CA LEU A 404 22.14 -0.16 -1.22
C LEU A 404 22.15 -0.72 0.21
N LEU A 405 23.06 -0.22 1.04
CA LEU A 405 23.25 -0.66 2.42
C LEU A 405 22.54 0.30 3.40
N PRO A 406 22.05 -0.19 4.55
CA PRO A 406 21.26 0.62 5.46
C PRO A 406 22.09 1.52 6.39
N THR A 407 21.53 2.68 6.73
CA THR A 407 21.95 3.57 7.83
C THR A 407 20.92 3.57 8.97
N GLU A 408 21.25 4.19 10.11
CA GLU A 408 20.33 4.31 11.26
C GLU A 408 18.98 4.92 10.87
N LYS A 409 18.98 5.97 10.05
CA LYS A 409 17.76 6.63 9.55
C LYS A 409 16.89 5.73 8.70
N THR A 410 17.50 4.80 7.94
CA THR A 410 16.73 3.86 7.14
C THR A 410 16.18 2.72 7.99
N LEU A 411 16.96 2.13 8.89
CA LEU A 411 16.53 1.00 9.73
C LEU A 411 15.42 1.41 10.70
N PHE A 412 15.55 2.58 11.32
CA PHE A 412 14.58 3.10 12.29
C PHE A 412 13.57 4.06 11.66
N ASN A 413 13.34 3.95 10.34
CA ASN A 413 12.25 4.66 9.68
C ASN A 413 10.88 4.18 10.21
N ARG A 414 9.91 5.11 10.29
CA ARG A 414 8.53 4.87 10.75
C ARG A 414 7.80 3.78 9.97
N GLU A 415 8.19 3.54 8.71
CA GLU A 415 7.66 2.44 7.89
C GLU A 415 7.87 1.07 8.55
N PHE A 416 9.04 0.83 9.18
CA PHE A 416 9.33 -0.43 9.87
C PHE A 416 8.58 -0.56 11.20
N GLN A 417 8.40 0.54 11.93
CA GLN A 417 7.54 0.59 13.13
C GLN A 417 6.08 0.22 12.79
N ARG A 418 5.56 0.73 11.65
CA ARG A 418 4.22 0.36 11.16
C ARG A 418 4.16 -1.10 10.70
N ALA A 419 5.25 -1.65 10.16
CA ALA A 419 5.33 -3.05 9.76
C ALA A 419 5.30 -4.02 10.95
N ASP A 420 5.95 -3.67 12.07
CA ASP A 420 5.97 -4.49 13.30
C ASP A 420 4.57 -4.79 13.88
N VAL A 421 3.64 -3.85 13.73
CA VAL A 421 2.24 -3.96 14.17
C VAL A 421 1.26 -4.10 13.01
N TYR A 422 1.74 -4.43 11.80
CA TYR A 422 0.91 -4.52 10.61
C TYR A 422 -0.02 -5.73 10.68
N ASP A 423 -1.28 -5.46 11.02
CA ASP A 423 -2.36 -6.45 10.98
C ASP A 423 -3.10 -6.44 9.64
N GLY A 424 -2.95 -5.38 8.83
CA GLY A 424 -3.70 -5.13 7.59
C GLY A 424 -4.84 -4.11 7.71
N SER A 425 -5.10 -3.53 8.89
CA SER A 425 -6.15 -2.52 9.12
C SER A 425 -5.85 -1.18 8.44
N ARG A 426 -4.59 -0.74 8.45
CA ARG A 426 -4.08 0.44 7.73
C ARG A 426 -3.29 0.04 6.47
N PRO A 427 -3.18 0.91 5.46
CA PRO A 427 -2.27 0.69 4.33
C PRO A 427 -0.80 0.87 4.75
N LEU A 428 0.11 0.34 3.93
CA LEU A 428 1.54 0.69 3.96
C LEU A 428 1.87 1.46 2.68
N ALA A 429 2.77 2.44 2.78
CA ALA A 429 3.25 3.24 1.64
C ALA A 429 4.30 2.49 0.80
N LEU A 430 4.04 1.21 0.50
CA LEU A 430 4.93 0.33 -0.24
C LEU A 430 4.38 0.02 -1.64
N PRO A 431 5.25 -0.11 -2.66
CA PRO A 431 4.83 -0.58 -3.98
C PRO A 431 4.29 -2.02 -3.89
N LYS A 432 3.33 -2.36 -4.76
CA LYS A 432 2.71 -3.70 -4.79
C LYS A 432 3.17 -4.50 -5.99
N LEU A 433 3.42 -5.79 -5.78
CA LEU A 433 3.62 -6.77 -6.85
C LEU A 433 2.27 -7.36 -7.25
N ASN A 434 1.77 -6.94 -8.41
CA ASN A 434 0.54 -7.42 -9.03
C ASN A 434 0.86 -8.14 -10.34
N LEU A 435 -0.17 -8.59 -11.07
CA LEU A 435 0.01 -9.25 -12.38
C LEU A 435 0.38 -8.26 -13.51
N GLN A 436 0.39 -6.95 -13.23
CA GLN A 436 0.67 -5.90 -14.21
C GLN A 436 1.54 -4.79 -13.61
N TYR A 437 2.37 -4.23 -14.47
CA TYR A 437 3.33 -3.16 -14.17
C TYR A 437 3.31 -2.16 -15.33
N LEU A 438 3.76 -0.93 -15.08
CA LEU A 438 3.87 0.11 -16.11
C LEU A 438 4.95 -0.25 -17.13
N SER A 439 6.07 -0.79 -16.67
CA SER A 439 7.19 -1.24 -17.51
C SER A 439 8.00 -2.35 -16.83
N ALA A 440 8.96 -2.94 -17.54
CA ALA A 440 9.95 -3.83 -16.92
C ALA A 440 10.79 -3.10 -15.85
N GLY A 441 11.08 -1.81 -16.04
CA GLY A 441 11.80 -0.99 -15.06
C GLY A 441 10.99 -0.68 -13.81
N ASP A 442 9.67 -0.48 -13.94
CA ASP A 442 8.73 -0.39 -12.82
C ASP A 442 8.75 -1.68 -11.99
N PHE A 443 8.58 -2.85 -12.63
CA PHE A 443 8.68 -4.14 -11.94
C PHE A 443 10.00 -4.29 -11.16
N LEU A 444 11.14 -4.01 -11.81
CA LEU A 444 12.46 -4.10 -11.17
C LEU A 444 12.61 -3.11 -10.01
N TRP A 445 12.08 -1.89 -10.13
CA TRP A 445 12.09 -0.89 -9.06
C TRP A 445 11.23 -1.34 -7.87
N ARG A 446 10.00 -1.83 -8.09
CA ARG A 446 9.13 -2.34 -7.02
C ARG A 446 9.77 -3.53 -6.31
N ALA A 447 10.33 -4.47 -7.06
CA ALA A 447 11.03 -5.63 -6.51
C ALA A 447 12.25 -5.20 -5.68
N PHE A 448 13.09 -4.30 -6.21
CA PHE A 448 14.24 -3.74 -5.49
C PHE A 448 13.84 -3.05 -4.18
N VAL A 449 12.81 -2.20 -4.21
CA VAL A 449 12.31 -1.51 -3.00
C VAL A 449 11.83 -2.53 -1.96
N LEU A 450 11.00 -3.50 -2.35
CA LEU A 450 10.45 -4.49 -1.44
C LEU A 450 11.52 -5.41 -0.84
N SER A 451 12.44 -5.94 -1.65
CA SER A 451 13.55 -6.77 -1.17
C SER A 451 14.50 -5.99 -0.25
N ARG A 452 14.72 -4.70 -0.53
CA ARG A 452 15.51 -3.81 0.36
C ARG A 452 14.78 -3.58 1.68
N CYS A 453 13.47 -3.35 1.68
CA CYS A 453 12.68 -3.24 2.90
C CYS A 453 12.71 -4.53 3.73
N GLU A 454 12.48 -5.69 3.12
CA GLU A 454 12.53 -6.99 3.80
C GLU A 454 13.90 -7.26 4.44
N LEU A 455 14.98 -7.02 3.69
CA LEU A 455 16.35 -7.17 4.18
C LEU A 455 16.66 -6.19 5.34
N PHE A 456 16.27 -4.92 5.21
CA PHE A 456 16.52 -3.89 6.22
C PHE A 456 15.73 -4.17 7.51
N TYR A 457 14.50 -4.69 7.40
CA TYR A 457 13.73 -5.16 8.55
C TYR A 457 14.44 -6.32 9.29
N GLY A 458 14.96 -7.30 8.55
CA GLY A 458 15.78 -8.39 9.12
C GLY A 458 17.02 -7.87 9.86
N ILE A 459 17.80 -7.00 9.20
CA ILE A 459 19.00 -6.37 9.79
C ILE A 459 18.65 -5.59 11.07
N ARG A 460 17.56 -4.80 11.06
CA ARG A 460 17.07 -4.10 12.24
C ARG A 460 16.79 -5.08 13.38
N LYS A 461 16.06 -6.18 13.14
CA LYS A 461 15.72 -7.16 14.18
C LYS A 461 16.94 -7.90 14.72
N ASP A 462 17.92 -8.21 13.89
CA ASP A 462 19.19 -8.79 14.35
C ASP A 462 19.99 -7.82 15.23
N ILE A 463 20.07 -6.53 14.85
CA ILE A 463 20.73 -5.48 15.65
C ILE A 463 20.01 -5.28 16.99
N GLU A 464 18.67 -5.12 16.99
CA GLU A 464 17.87 -5.03 18.21
C GLU A 464 18.09 -6.25 19.13
N ALA A 465 18.08 -7.46 18.57
CA ALA A 465 18.26 -8.69 19.33
C ALA A 465 19.70 -8.85 19.88
N ALA A 466 20.69 -8.35 19.15
CA ALA A 466 22.09 -8.33 19.57
C ALA A 466 22.31 -7.34 20.73
N LEU A 467 21.79 -6.12 20.64
CA LEU A 467 21.92 -5.07 21.67
C LEU A 467 21.19 -5.46 22.97
N ARG A 468 19.94 -5.96 22.89
CA ARG A 468 19.18 -6.47 24.04
C ARG A 468 19.92 -7.58 24.80
N ARG A 469 20.75 -8.38 24.11
CA ARG A 469 21.60 -9.43 24.70
C ARG A 469 22.90 -8.88 25.29
N LEU A 470 23.48 -7.83 24.69
CA LEU A 470 24.74 -7.22 25.10
C LEU A 470 24.62 -6.43 26.41
N ARG A 471 23.42 -5.95 26.76
CA ARG A 471 23.08 -5.28 28.03
C ARG A 471 24.08 -4.18 28.40
N LEU A 472 23.92 -3.03 27.73
CA LEU A 472 24.57 -1.80 28.09
C LEU A 472 24.19 -1.39 29.54
N VAL A 473 25.19 -0.96 30.29
CA VAL A 473 25.07 -0.40 31.63
C VAL A 473 25.83 0.93 31.65
N SER A 474 25.07 2.00 31.81
CA SER A 474 25.58 3.37 32.00
C SER A 474 26.21 3.48 33.39
N GLY A 475 27.54 3.46 33.42
CA GLY A 475 28.33 3.65 34.64
C GLY A 475 28.50 5.14 34.98
N PRO A 476 29.13 5.46 36.13
CA PRO A 476 29.52 6.83 36.48
C PRO A 476 30.73 7.36 35.68
N SER A 477 31.34 6.55 34.81
CA SER A 477 32.33 6.95 33.81
C SER A 477 31.67 7.20 32.46
N GLU A 478 32.20 8.13 31.66
CA GLU A 478 31.68 8.45 30.31
C GLU A 478 31.78 7.27 29.30
N GLU A 479 32.51 6.20 29.61
CA GLU A 479 32.60 5.01 28.76
C GLU A 479 31.46 4.00 29.01
N PRO A 480 30.73 3.57 27.95
CA PRO A 480 29.66 2.58 28.07
C PRO A 480 30.21 1.19 28.45
N SER A 481 29.61 0.56 29.47
CA SER A 481 30.01 -0.78 29.92
C SER A 481 29.01 -1.85 29.49
N PHE A 482 29.49 -2.97 28.94
CA PHE A 482 28.65 -4.07 28.47
C PHE A 482 28.73 -5.25 29.45
N THR A 483 27.57 -5.72 29.93
CA THR A 483 27.49 -6.80 30.94
C THR A 483 26.95 -8.12 30.40
N GLY A 484 26.33 -8.09 29.22
CA GLY A 484 25.78 -9.25 28.55
C GLY A 484 26.71 -9.80 27.46
N PHE A 485 26.19 -10.79 26.72
CA PHE A 485 26.92 -11.46 25.63
C PHE A 485 25.98 -11.72 24.46
N SER A 486 26.48 -11.49 23.26
CA SER A 486 25.84 -11.88 22.01
C SER A 486 26.88 -12.47 21.07
N LYS A 487 26.49 -13.49 20.30
CA LYS A 487 27.37 -14.07 19.26
C LYS A 487 27.47 -13.19 18.00
N MET A 488 26.56 -12.22 17.83
CA MET A 488 26.40 -11.41 16.61
C MET A 488 27.03 -10.00 16.69
N ILE A 489 27.60 -9.61 17.83
CA ILE A 489 28.20 -8.28 18.04
C ILE A 489 29.39 -8.40 18.99
N VAL A 490 30.46 -7.65 18.71
CA VAL A 490 31.69 -7.63 19.50
C VAL A 490 32.14 -6.17 19.67
N PRO A 491 32.56 -5.73 20.87
CA PRO A 491 33.16 -4.41 21.05
C PRO A 491 34.44 -4.26 20.22
N ILE A 492 34.59 -3.10 19.58
CA ILE A 492 35.75 -2.77 18.74
C ILE A 492 36.57 -1.64 19.36
N SER A 493 37.86 -1.59 19.01
CA SER A 493 38.64 -0.36 19.21
C SER A 493 38.21 0.70 18.19
N LYS A 494 38.45 1.99 18.49
CA LYS A 494 38.11 3.11 17.60
C LYS A 494 38.67 2.85 16.18
N PRO A 495 37.83 2.78 15.12
CA PRO A 495 38.28 2.58 13.75
C PRO A 495 39.25 3.67 13.29
N ALA A 496 40.23 3.28 12.48
CA ALA A 496 41.15 4.21 11.82
C ALA A 496 40.89 4.24 10.32
N ILE A 497 40.60 5.42 9.75
CA ILE A 497 40.49 5.57 8.29
C ILE A 497 41.90 5.50 7.69
N VAL A 498 42.10 4.56 6.77
CA VAL A 498 43.40 4.26 6.12
C VAL A 498 43.49 4.94 4.75
N GLU A 499 42.39 4.96 4.01
CA GLU A 499 42.34 5.48 2.63
C GLU A 499 40.99 6.15 2.35
N VAL A 500 41.03 7.28 1.65
CA VAL A 500 39.84 7.96 1.10
C VAL A 500 40.15 8.25 -0.36
N VAL A 501 39.49 7.54 -1.27
CA VAL A 501 39.64 7.73 -2.72
C VAL A 501 38.72 8.89 -3.14
N PRO A 502 39.22 9.86 -3.95
CA PRO A 502 38.42 10.99 -4.41
C PRO A 502 37.11 10.58 -5.11
N PRO A 503 36.08 11.46 -5.12
CA PRO A 503 34.85 11.22 -5.86
C PRO A 503 35.08 10.93 -7.35
N GLN A 504 34.21 10.12 -7.95
CA GLN A 504 34.16 9.99 -9.41
C GLN A 504 33.52 11.24 -10.05
N VAL A 505 33.76 11.46 -11.35
CA VAL A 505 33.18 12.58 -12.08
C VAL A 505 31.65 12.52 -12.02
N GLY A 506 31.02 13.53 -11.41
CA GLY A 506 29.57 13.60 -11.21
C GLY A 506 29.07 13.03 -9.89
N GLN A 507 29.95 12.68 -8.94
CA GLN A 507 29.60 12.33 -7.56
C GLN A 507 30.18 13.35 -6.58
N ASP A 508 29.43 13.67 -5.53
CA ASP A 508 29.86 14.58 -4.45
C ASP A 508 30.46 13.84 -3.23
N PHE A 509 30.48 12.50 -3.27
CA PHE A 509 30.96 11.62 -2.19
C PHE A 509 32.18 10.81 -2.64
N PRO A 510 33.11 10.44 -1.72
CA PRO A 510 34.31 9.69 -2.07
C PRO A 510 33.97 8.33 -2.69
N PHE A 511 34.75 7.90 -3.69
CA PHE A 511 34.51 6.64 -4.40
C PHE A 511 34.70 5.40 -3.50
N LEU A 512 35.64 5.48 -2.56
CA LEU A 512 35.96 4.39 -1.63
C LEU A 512 36.56 4.97 -0.35
N VAL A 513 36.15 4.44 0.80
CA VAL A 513 36.78 4.69 2.10
C VAL A 513 37.18 3.34 2.67
N LYS A 514 38.43 3.21 3.14
CA LYS A 514 38.89 2.00 3.85
C LYS A 514 39.18 2.34 5.30
N ALA A 515 38.71 1.50 6.21
CA ALA A 515 39.03 1.56 7.63
C ALA A 515 39.78 0.31 8.10
N GLU A 516 40.65 0.46 9.09
CA GLU A 516 41.20 -0.66 9.86
C GLU A 516 40.42 -0.76 11.19
N VAL A 517 39.80 -1.91 11.43
CA VAL A 517 38.99 -2.21 12.61
C VAL A 517 39.66 -3.36 13.38
N SER A 518 40.01 -3.10 14.64
CA SER A 518 40.62 -4.10 15.53
C SER A 518 39.58 -4.69 16.50
N VAL A 519 39.47 -6.02 16.54
CA VAL A 519 38.48 -6.76 17.33
C VAL A 519 39.17 -7.79 18.26
N ASP A 520 38.86 -7.77 19.56
CA ASP A 520 39.35 -8.77 20.52
C ASP A 520 38.39 -9.97 20.63
N LEU A 521 38.73 -11.05 19.93
CA LEU A 521 37.95 -12.30 19.96
C LEU A 521 38.30 -13.21 21.15
N GLN A 522 39.23 -12.85 22.05
CA GLN A 522 39.62 -13.73 23.17
C GLN A 522 38.50 -13.94 24.18
N ARG A 523 37.60 -12.95 24.32
CA ARG A 523 36.46 -12.97 25.25
C ARG A 523 35.26 -13.77 24.72
N LEU A 524 35.30 -14.27 23.48
CA LEU A 524 34.21 -15.02 22.87
C LEU A 524 34.30 -16.52 23.16
N PRO A 525 33.17 -17.21 23.39
CA PRO A 525 33.12 -18.67 23.44
C PRO A 525 33.69 -19.31 22.17
N GLY A 526 34.30 -20.50 22.31
CA GLY A 526 35.08 -21.13 21.24
C GLY A 526 34.35 -21.33 19.91
N ASN A 527 33.02 -21.54 19.91
CA ASN A 527 32.23 -21.62 18.69
C ASN A 527 32.07 -20.24 18.01
N SER A 528 31.64 -19.23 18.76
CA SER A 528 31.52 -17.85 18.24
C SER A 528 32.87 -17.29 17.80
N ARG A 529 33.95 -17.59 18.52
CA ARG A 529 35.30 -17.22 18.07
C ARG A 529 35.65 -17.82 16.70
N ARG A 530 35.27 -19.08 16.43
CA ARG A 530 35.47 -19.71 15.11
C ARG A 530 34.60 -19.06 14.03
N GLU A 531 33.36 -18.70 14.34
CA GLU A 531 32.45 -17.98 13.43
C GLU A 531 33.06 -16.62 13.04
N TRP A 532 33.48 -15.81 14.01
CA TRP A 532 34.13 -14.51 13.76
C TRP A 532 35.49 -14.60 13.07
N SER A 533 36.28 -15.65 13.34
CA SER A 533 37.53 -15.92 12.62
C SER A 533 37.33 -16.51 11.21
N ALA A 534 36.09 -16.82 10.81
CA ALA A 534 35.77 -17.36 9.50
C ALA A 534 35.22 -16.30 8.51
N LEU A 535 35.16 -15.03 8.92
CA LEU A 535 34.80 -13.90 8.05
C LEU A 535 35.73 -13.83 6.84
N ARG A 536 35.13 -13.55 5.68
CA ARG A 536 35.75 -13.58 4.36
C ARG A 536 35.78 -12.18 3.74
N PRO A 537 36.52 -11.99 2.64
CA PRO A 537 36.22 -10.91 1.70
C PRO A 537 34.74 -10.91 1.33
N ASP A 538 34.16 -9.73 1.16
CA ASP A 538 32.77 -9.47 0.76
C ASP A 538 31.69 -9.83 1.81
N ASP A 539 32.07 -10.29 3.02
CA ASP A 539 31.13 -10.41 4.15
C ASP A 539 30.78 -9.02 4.70
N VAL A 540 29.48 -8.69 4.78
CA VAL A 540 29.01 -7.40 5.30
C VAL A 540 28.98 -7.40 6.82
N VAL A 541 29.59 -6.40 7.45
CA VAL A 541 29.53 -6.14 8.89
C VAL A 541 28.91 -4.76 9.17
N PHE A 542 28.34 -4.57 10.36
CA PHE A 542 27.75 -3.30 10.78
C PHE A 542 28.52 -2.71 11.95
N LEU A 543 29.10 -1.54 11.75
CA LEU A 543 29.73 -0.73 12.78
C LEU A 543 28.64 0.07 13.51
N LEU A 544 28.54 -0.14 14.82
CA LEU A 544 27.50 0.43 15.67
C LEU A 544 28.15 1.39 16.67
N SER A 545 27.72 2.66 16.67
CA SER A 545 28.06 3.61 17.73
C SER A 545 26.94 3.58 18.76
N VAL A 546 27.26 3.20 20.00
CA VAL A 546 26.28 3.04 21.09
C VAL A 546 26.73 3.82 22.31
N GLY A 547 25.86 4.64 22.89
CA GLY A 547 26.11 5.44 24.09
C GLY A 547 24.98 6.43 24.40
N PRO A 548 24.97 7.03 25.61
CA PRO A 548 23.88 7.88 26.07
C PRO A 548 23.66 9.08 25.13
N SER A 549 22.45 9.15 24.58
CA SER A 549 22.08 10.17 23.59
C SER A 549 22.21 11.59 24.16
N SER A 550 23.09 12.40 23.58
CA SER A 550 23.23 13.80 23.97
C SER A 550 22.05 14.62 23.43
N PRO A 551 21.35 15.43 24.25
CA PRO A 551 20.16 16.15 23.79
C PRO A 551 20.54 17.32 22.89
N LYS A 552 20.53 17.13 21.57
CA LYS A 552 20.74 18.21 20.59
C LYS A 552 19.82 18.12 19.37
N SER A 553 19.18 19.26 19.10
CA SER A 553 18.40 19.60 17.91
C SER A 553 17.07 18.85 17.75
N ILE A 554 15.99 19.57 18.04
CA ILE A 554 14.63 19.21 17.63
C ILE A 554 14.61 19.07 16.10
N SER A 555 14.48 17.84 15.60
CA SER A 555 14.16 17.55 14.21
C SER A 555 12.90 16.69 14.13
N ASN A 556 12.20 16.73 12.99
CA ASN A 556 10.77 16.37 12.89
C ASN A 556 10.48 14.84 12.87
N GLY A 557 11.17 14.05 13.71
CA GLY A 557 11.11 12.57 13.73
C GLY A 557 11.09 11.96 15.13
N GLN A 558 10.32 12.54 16.05
CA GLN A 558 10.30 12.18 17.49
C GLN A 558 10.28 10.65 17.76
N ASP A 559 9.42 9.87 17.12
CA ASP A 559 9.29 8.42 17.42
C ASP A 559 10.45 7.56 16.92
N ALA A 560 11.14 7.96 15.85
CA ALA A 560 12.36 7.27 15.39
C ALA A 560 13.54 7.60 16.31
N GLN A 561 13.54 8.82 16.86
CA GLN A 561 14.52 9.26 17.84
C GLN A 561 14.33 8.52 19.18
N ILE A 562 13.09 8.29 19.62
CA ILE A 562 12.79 7.53 20.85
C ILE A 562 13.30 6.07 20.77
N GLU A 563 13.11 5.34 19.67
CA GLU A 563 13.64 3.96 19.57
C GLU A 563 15.17 3.89 19.49
N LEU A 564 15.82 4.92 18.92
CA LEU A 564 17.27 5.05 18.93
C LEU A 564 17.79 5.40 20.33
N GLU A 565 17.09 6.27 21.06
CA GLU A 565 17.36 6.64 22.45
C GLU A 565 17.17 5.43 23.40
N ASP A 566 16.11 4.62 23.25
CA ASP A 566 15.85 3.39 24.02
C ASP A 566 16.90 2.27 23.81
N LEU A 567 17.63 2.32 22.69
CA LEU A 567 18.70 1.37 22.34
C LEU A 567 20.10 2.00 22.41
N ASP A 568 20.21 3.26 22.84
CA ASP A 568 21.43 4.08 22.87
C ASP A 568 22.19 4.14 21.52
N ILE A 569 21.52 3.95 20.37
CA ILE A 569 22.17 3.92 19.05
C ILE A 569 22.36 5.33 18.50
N VAL A 570 23.62 5.69 18.21
CA VAL A 570 23.99 7.00 17.65
C VAL A 570 24.19 6.94 16.13
N TYR A 571 24.84 5.89 15.61
CA TYR A 571 25.10 5.70 14.18
C TYR A 571 25.18 4.21 13.82
N ILE A 572 24.75 3.87 12.60
CA ILE A 572 24.93 2.54 11.99
C ILE A 572 25.61 2.70 10.64
N TRP A 573 26.82 2.14 10.52
CA TRP A 573 27.61 2.16 9.29
C TRP A 573 27.85 0.74 8.78
N PRO A 574 27.38 0.40 7.57
CA PRO A 574 27.69 -0.87 6.92
C PRO A 574 29.12 -0.81 6.35
N ASP A 575 29.85 -1.92 6.43
CA ASP A 575 31.22 -2.05 5.94
C ASP A 575 31.41 -3.43 5.28
N GLU A 576 32.18 -3.49 4.19
CA GLU A 576 32.47 -4.73 3.46
C GLU A 576 33.84 -5.25 3.92
N SER A 577 33.84 -6.43 4.55
CA SER A 577 35.06 -7.06 5.06
C SER A 577 36.08 -7.27 3.95
N THR A 578 37.29 -6.74 4.12
CA THR A 578 38.48 -7.10 3.33
C THR A 578 39.49 -7.83 4.21
N ALA A 579 39.13 -9.04 4.66
CA ALA A 579 39.86 -9.79 5.67
C ALA A 579 41.36 -10.02 5.32
N GLN A 580 42.27 -9.47 6.14
CA GLN A 580 43.68 -9.84 6.18
C GLN A 580 44.08 -10.21 7.62
N GLU A 581 44.38 -11.49 7.85
CA GLU A 581 44.75 -11.99 9.18
C GLU A 581 46.18 -11.57 9.58
N LYS A 582 46.33 -10.39 10.20
CA LYS A 582 47.59 -10.01 10.88
C LYS A 582 47.64 -10.63 12.29
N SER A 583 48.02 -11.90 12.35
CA SER A 583 48.28 -12.60 13.61
C SER A 583 49.49 -12.01 14.36
N GLN A 584 49.29 -10.99 15.20
CA GLN A 584 50.29 -10.56 16.17
C GLN A 584 50.39 -11.59 17.30
N ARG A 585 51.22 -12.61 17.09
CA ARG A 585 51.72 -13.45 18.19
C ARG A 585 52.73 -12.63 19.02
N LYS A 586 52.44 -12.47 20.31
CA LYS A 586 53.43 -12.26 21.37
C LYS A 586 53.39 -13.48 22.28
#